data_AF-A0A955K6Z2-F1
#
_entry.id   AF-A0A955K6Z2-F1
#
_cell.length_a   1.000
_cell.length_b   1.000
_cell.length_c   1.000
_cell.angle_alpha   90.00
_cell.angle_beta   90.00
_cell.angle_gamma   90.00
#
_symmetry.space_group_name_H-M   'P 1'
#
loop_
_entity.id
_entity.type
_entity.pdbx_description
1 polymer ?
#
loop_
_entity_poly.entity_id
_entity_poly.type
_entity_poly.pdbx_seq_one_letter_code
_entity_poly.pdbx_strand_id
1 'polypeptide(L)'
;MIRLFWRLISAMIFATGIMAIVGIGLISHSQDNYRLFNTILSQLHPIDPPSQSIEGYQYLDSQVVDTVNDLGIDKSSLPDILINPDLCLNQASHPDGKVLGCYIEPPSNIYIRPEAFELGATGLATTIAHEYLHYVYSQLLDDRAREQLALGLREYYQFYNTNVYPDRFDAYRDQTGQDFDTELYAIFGSEVADSNLPAGLLEHYKQFIPNRQFLAVY
;
A
#
# COMPACT_ATOMS: atom_id res chain seq x y z
N MET A 1 44.48 34.13 -28.72
CA MET A 1 44.18 33.03 -27.78
C MET A 1 43.22 33.41 -26.65
N ILE A 2 43.17 34.65 -26.16
CA ILE A 2 42.33 35.04 -24.99
C ILE A 2 40.82 35.18 -25.30
N ARG A 3 40.40 35.39 -26.57
CA ARG A 3 38.98 35.55 -26.94
C ARG A 3 38.18 34.24 -27.07
N LEU A 4 38.84 33.08 -27.19
CA LEU A 4 38.15 31.77 -27.20
C LEU A 4 37.80 31.30 -25.78
N PHE A 5 38.56 31.72 -24.77
CA PHE A 5 38.38 31.25 -23.38
C PHE A 5 37.09 31.78 -22.73
N TRP A 6 36.68 33.01 -23.08
CA TRP A 6 35.45 33.63 -22.55
C TRP A 6 34.15 33.06 -23.14
N ARG A 7 34.19 32.49 -24.35
CA ARG A 7 33.01 31.86 -24.98
C ARG A 7 32.68 30.48 -24.39
N LEU A 8 33.68 29.77 -23.88
CA LEU A 8 33.47 28.46 -23.23
C LEU A 8 32.91 28.60 -21.80
N ILE A 9 33.30 29.65 -21.07
CA ILE A 9 32.78 29.91 -19.71
C ILE A 9 31.31 30.36 -19.74
N SER A 10 30.90 31.14 -20.74
CA SER A 10 29.49 31.56 -20.88
C SER A 10 28.55 30.42 -21.28
N ALA A 11 29.04 29.40 -22.00
CA ALA A 11 28.24 28.23 -22.37
C ALA A 11 28.04 27.25 -21.20
N MET A 12 29.01 27.16 -20.27
CA MET A 12 28.89 26.29 -19.08
C MET A 12 27.93 26.84 -18.01
N ILE A 13 27.78 28.17 -17.89
CA ILE A 13 26.85 28.77 -16.93
C ILE A 13 25.38 28.61 -17.37
N PHE A 14 25.12 28.53 -18.68
CA PHE A 14 23.77 28.28 -19.20
C PHE A 14 23.32 26.82 -19.06
N ALA A 15 24.24 25.86 -19.12
CA ALA A 15 23.91 24.44 -18.97
C ALA A 15 23.61 24.02 -17.52
N THR A 16 24.21 24.68 -16.52
CA THR A 16 23.93 24.41 -15.10
C THR A 16 22.67 25.14 -14.60
N GLY A 17 22.32 26.29 -15.18
CA GLY A 17 21.09 27.03 -14.83
C GLY A 17 19.79 26.33 -15.26
N ILE A 18 19.79 25.62 -16.38
CA ILE A 18 18.59 24.93 -16.89
C ILE A 18 18.26 23.67 -16.07
N MET A 19 19.27 22.96 -15.54
CA MET A 19 19.05 21.80 -14.67
C MET A 19 18.42 22.18 -13.31
N ALA A 20 18.73 23.36 -12.78
CA ALA A 20 18.13 23.82 -11.52
C ALA A 20 16.64 24.18 -11.66
N ILE A 21 16.22 24.72 -12.81
CA ILE A 21 14.83 25.15 -13.03
C ILE A 21 13.91 23.94 -13.26
N VAL A 22 14.39 22.88 -13.93
CA VAL A 22 13.62 21.63 -14.10
C VAL A 22 13.48 20.88 -12.76
N GLY A 23 14.52 20.89 -11.92
CA GLY A 23 14.47 20.30 -10.58
C GLY A 23 13.50 21.00 -9.63
N ILE A 24 13.43 22.34 -9.65
CA ILE A 24 12.50 23.10 -8.79
C ILE A 24 11.05 22.92 -9.27
N GLY A 25 10.80 22.82 -10.57
CA GLY A 25 9.47 22.56 -11.13
C GLY A 25 8.88 21.21 -10.69
N LEU A 26 9.67 20.13 -10.78
CA LEU A 26 9.23 18.78 -10.38
C LEU A 26 9.01 18.65 -8.86
N ILE A 27 9.81 19.32 -8.03
CA ILE A 27 9.65 19.31 -6.57
C ILE A 27 8.44 20.15 -6.14
N SER A 28 8.17 21.27 -6.83
CA SER A 28 6.98 22.09 -6.53
C SER A 28 5.68 21.39 -6.92
N HIS A 29 5.66 20.66 -8.03
CA HIS A 29 4.49 19.90 -8.48
C HIS A 29 4.18 18.73 -7.55
N SER A 30 5.21 18.04 -7.03
CA SER A 30 4.99 16.94 -6.08
C SER A 30 4.43 17.45 -4.75
N GLN A 31 4.94 18.56 -4.21
CA GLN A 31 4.41 19.13 -2.96
C GLN A 31 2.97 19.63 -3.06
N ASP A 32 2.58 20.22 -4.19
CA ASP A 32 1.21 20.66 -4.43
C ASP A 32 0.26 19.46 -4.56
N ASN A 33 0.70 18.37 -5.19
CA ASN A 33 -0.06 17.13 -5.27
C ASN A 33 -0.19 16.45 -3.90
N TYR A 34 0.85 16.45 -3.06
CA TYR A 34 0.76 15.96 -1.67
C TYR A 34 -0.25 16.74 -0.83
N ARG A 35 -0.38 18.06 -1.04
CA ARG A 35 -1.38 18.88 -0.34
C ARG A 35 -2.81 18.58 -0.81
N LEU A 36 -3.00 18.42 -2.11
CA LEU A 36 -4.29 18.02 -2.67
C LEU A 36 -4.69 16.63 -2.16
N PHE A 37 -3.74 15.72 -2.10
CA PHE A 37 -3.92 14.37 -1.59
C PHE A 37 -4.37 14.31 -0.12
N ASN A 38 -3.69 15.03 0.77
CA ASN A 38 -4.10 15.13 2.17
C ASN A 38 -5.50 15.77 2.31
N THR A 39 -5.87 16.67 1.40
CA THR A 39 -7.20 17.30 1.39
C THR A 39 -8.28 16.30 0.98
N ILE A 40 -8.01 15.44 -0.02
CA ILE A 40 -8.95 14.42 -0.49
C ILE A 40 -9.17 13.34 0.58
N LEU A 41 -8.09 12.87 1.20
CA LEU A 41 -8.17 11.86 2.26
C LEU A 41 -8.97 12.37 3.48
N SER A 42 -8.87 13.67 3.79
CA SER A 42 -9.67 14.29 4.86
C SER A 42 -11.19 14.35 4.55
N GLN A 43 -11.58 14.11 3.29
CA GLN A 43 -12.97 14.09 2.83
C GLN A 43 -13.52 12.67 2.64
N LEU A 44 -12.67 11.63 2.78
CA LEU A 44 -13.16 10.26 2.82
C LEU A 44 -13.94 10.07 4.12
N HIS A 45 -15.22 9.72 3.99
CA HIS A 45 -16.06 9.44 5.14
C HIS A 45 -15.56 8.18 5.85
N PRO A 46 -15.69 8.10 7.19
CA PRO A 46 -15.48 6.84 7.91
C PRO A 46 -16.33 5.75 7.27
N ILE A 47 -15.72 4.63 6.92
CA ILE A 47 -16.46 3.43 6.51
C ILE A 47 -17.12 2.88 7.78
N ASP A 48 -18.44 2.80 7.81
CA ASP A 48 -19.14 2.08 8.88
C ASP A 48 -18.69 0.61 8.86
N PRO A 49 -18.23 0.03 9.99
CA PRO A 49 -17.80 -1.34 10.01
C PRO A 49 -18.98 -2.25 9.59
N PRO A 50 -18.77 -3.18 8.65
CA PRO A 50 -19.83 -4.04 8.17
C PRO A 50 -20.34 -4.93 9.30
N SER A 51 -21.63 -4.81 9.61
CA SER A 51 -22.29 -5.55 10.68
C SER A 51 -22.80 -6.90 10.18
N GLN A 52 -21.99 -7.96 10.16
CA GLN A 52 -22.51 -9.33 10.12
C GLN A 52 -21.62 -10.29 10.92
N SER A 53 -22.12 -10.73 12.08
CA SER A 53 -21.60 -11.87 12.80
C SER A 53 -22.07 -13.16 12.12
N ILE A 54 -21.16 -13.97 11.61
CA ILE A 54 -21.45 -15.35 11.21
C ILE A 54 -20.74 -16.28 12.19
N GLU A 55 -21.52 -17.11 12.89
CA GLU A 55 -21.01 -18.22 13.70
C GLU A 55 -20.31 -19.23 12.78
N GLY A 56 -18.98 -19.29 12.85
CA GLY A 56 -18.21 -20.17 11.97
C GLY A 56 -16.71 -20.26 12.25
N TYR A 57 -16.26 -20.13 13.51
CA TYR A 57 -14.85 -20.32 13.86
C TYR A 57 -14.40 -21.78 13.64
N GLN A 58 -13.97 -22.14 12.43
CA GLN A 58 -13.06 -23.27 12.25
C GLN A 58 -11.65 -22.80 12.62
N TYR A 59 -11.36 -22.86 13.92
CA TYR A 59 -10.04 -22.73 14.55
C TYR A 59 -9.09 -21.74 13.88
N LEU A 60 -9.28 -20.45 14.16
CA LEU A 60 -8.16 -19.51 14.07
C LEU A 60 -7.03 -20.07 14.94
N ASP A 61 -5.88 -20.33 14.31
CA ASP A 61 -4.64 -20.60 15.06
C ASP A 61 -4.44 -19.46 16.07
N SER A 62 -4.04 -19.79 17.30
CA SER A 62 -3.87 -18.79 18.36
C SER A 62 -2.95 -17.65 17.93
N GLN A 63 -1.96 -17.93 17.07
CA GLN A 63 -1.07 -16.90 16.52
C GLN A 63 -1.81 -15.90 15.63
N VAL A 64 -2.81 -16.33 14.85
CA VAL A 64 -3.62 -15.41 14.04
C VAL A 64 -4.46 -14.52 14.95
N VAL A 65 -5.07 -15.09 15.99
CA VAL A 65 -5.86 -14.32 16.97
C VAL A 65 -4.98 -13.28 17.67
N ASP A 66 -3.80 -13.68 18.12
CA ASP A 66 -2.86 -12.81 18.79
C ASP A 66 -2.34 -11.72 17.84
N THR A 67 -2.02 -12.07 16.60
CA THR A 67 -1.59 -11.11 15.57
C THR A 67 -2.67 -10.06 15.26
N VAL A 68 -3.93 -10.48 15.13
CA VAL A 68 -5.07 -9.56 14.93
C VAL A 68 -5.23 -8.61 16.12
N ASN A 69 -5.06 -9.11 17.35
CA ASN A 69 -5.08 -8.28 18.55
C ASN A 69 -3.92 -7.28 18.57
N ASP A 70 -2.71 -7.74 18.24
CA ASP A 70 -1.50 -6.92 18.21
C ASP A 70 -1.64 -5.78 17.21
N LEU A 71 -2.17 -6.06 16.01
CA LEU A 71 -2.47 -5.06 14.97
C LEU A 71 -3.59 -4.08 15.38
N GLY A 72 -4.38 -4.42 16.40
CA GLY A 72 -5.51 -3.60 16.87
C GLY A 72 -6.69 -3.60 15.91
N ILE A 73 -6.79 -4.59 15.02
CA ILE A 73 -7.88 -4.67 14.05
C ILE A 73 -9.18 -5.02 14.79
N ASP A 74 -10.26 -4.31 14.47
CA ASP A 74 -11.59 -4.60 15.00
C ASP A 74 -12.12 -5.92 14.42
N LYS A 75 -12.19 -6.95 15.27
CA LYS A 75 -12.69 -8.29 14.92
C LYS A 75 -14.12 -8.30 14.40
N SER A 76 -14.93 -7.30 14.75
CA SER A 76 -16.30 -7.21 14.23
C SER A 76 -16.36 -6.79 12.76
N SER A 77 -15.27 -6.19 12.26
CA SER A 77 -15.11 -5.76 10.87
C SER A 77 -14.30 -6.73 10.01
N LEU A 78 -13.76 -7.80 10.61
CA LEU A 78 -12.88 -8.74 9.92
C LEU A 78 -13.69 -9.84 9.22
N PRO A 79 -13.43 -10.12 7.93
CA PRO A 79 -13.86 -11.37 7.33
C PRO A 79 -13.20 -12.58 8.02
N ASP A 80 -13.72 -13.78 7.76
CA ASP A 80 -13.10 -15.00 8.25
C ASP A 80 -11.67 -15.14 7.72
N ILE A 81 -10.73 -15.40 8.63
CA ILE A 81 -9.34 -15.74 8.30
C ILE A 81 -9.18 -17.26 8.40
N LEU A 82 -8.81 -17.90 7.30
CA LEU A 82 -8.70 -19.35 7.17
C LEU A 82 -7.28 -19.74 6.78
N ILE A 83 -6.74 -20.80 7.38
CA ILE A 83 -5.43 -21.32 6.99
C ILE A 83 -5.64 -22.35 5.88
N ASN A 84 -5.20 -22.05 4.66
CA ASN A 84 -5.36 -22.96 3.53
C ASN A 84 -4.19 -22.85 2.54
N PRO A 85 -3.40 -23.92 2.33
CA PRO A 85 -2.25 -23.90 1.43
C PRO A 85 -2.63 -23.81 -0.05
N ASP A 86 -3.83 -24.25 -0.45
CA ASP A 86 -4.16 -24.51 -1.85
C ASP A 86 -5.03 -23.43 -2.51
N LEU A 87 -5.77 -22.65 -1.71
CA LEU A 87 -6.75 -21.68 -2.26
C LEU A 87 -6.11 -20.45 -2.89
N CYS A 88 -4.93 -20.04 -2.42
CA CYS A 88 -4.24 -18.86 -2.96
C CYS A 88 -3.33 -19.19 -4.16
N LEU A 89 -3.12 -20.47 -4.50
CA LEU A 89 -2.19 -20.88 -5.56
C LEU A 89 -2.65 -20.51 -6.98
N ASN A 90 -3.94 -20.28 -7.18
CA ASN A 90 -4.51 -19.93 -8.49
C ASN A 90 -4.73 -18.42 -8.66
N GLN A 91 -4.40 -17.60 -7.65
CA GLN A 91 -4.43 -16.15 -7.80
C GLN A 91 -3.11 -15.71 -8.44
N ALA A 92 -3.17 -15.50 -9.76
CA ALA A 92 -2.04 -15.23 -10.63
C ALA A 92 -1.36 -13.85 -10.42
N SER A 93 -1.61 -13.18 -9.29
CA SER A 93 -1.21 -11.78 -9.03
C SER A 93 0.14 -11.63 -8.32
N HIS A 94 0.85 -12.70 -7.97
CA HIS A 94 2.20 -12.62 -7.39
C HIS A 94 3.31 -13.16 -8.31
N PRO A 95 4.00 -12.26 -9.04
CA PRO A 95 5.13 -12.56 -9.93
C PRO A 95 6.38 -13.09 -9.22
N ASP A 96 6.49 -12.93 -7.90
CA ASP A 96 7.55 -13.52 -7.09
C ASP A 96 7.30 -15.01 -6.77
N GLY A 97 6.13 -15.55 -7.16
CA GLY A 97 5.75 -16.95 -6.94
C GLY A 97 5.55 -17.30 -5.47
N LYS A 98 5.52 -16.32 -4.56
CA LYS A 98 5.36 -16.50 -3.12
C LYS A 98 4.13 -15.76 -2.61
N VAL A 99 2.98 -16.15 -3.12
CA VAL A 99 1.69 -15.81 -2.49
C VAL A 99 1.72 -16.36 -1.06
N LEU A 100 1.59 -15.51 -0.05
CA LEU A 100 1.55 -15.90 1.38
C LEU A 100 0.14 -15.84 1.97
N GLY A 101 -0.75 -15.11 1.31
CA GLY A 101 -2.16 -15.03 1.61
C GLY A 101 -2.94 -14.60 0.37
N CYS A 102 -4.25 -14.59 0.49
CA CYS A 102 -5.12 -14.01 -0.52
C CYS A 102 -6.46 -13.64 0.10
N TYR A 103 -7.02 -12.51 -0.34
CA TYR A 103 -8.41 -12.17 -0.17
C TYR A 103 -9.27 -12.68 -1.34
N ILE A 104 -10.41 -13.33 -1.07
CA ILE A 104 -11.31 -13.87 -2.10
C ILE A 104 -12.75 -13.39 -1.90
N GLU A 105 -13.31 -12.73 -2.91
CA GLU A 105 -14.75 -12.43 -3.00
C GLU A 105 -15.46 -13.25 -4.09
N PRO A 106 -16.74 -13.65 -3.88
CA PRO A 106 -17.38 -14.01 -2.61
C PRO A 106 -16.97 -15.43 -2.16
N PRO A 107 -16.99 -15.77 -0.85
CA PRO A 107 -17.76 -15.13 0.25
C PRO A 107 -17.01 -14.08 1.10
N SER A 108 -15.96 -13.44 0.58
CA SER A 108 -15.15 -12.44 1.32
C SER A 108 -14.43 -13.08 2.50
N ASN A 109 -13.47 -13.94 2.20
CA ASN A 109 -12.59 -14.56 3.20
C ASN A 109 -11.14 -14.19 2.94
N ILE A 110 -10.36 -14.12 4.02
CA ILE A 110 -8.90 -14.04 3.97
C ILE A 110 -8.37 -15.46 4.14
N TYR A 111 -7.49 -15.89 3.24
CA TYR A 111 -6.79 -17.15 3.35
C TYR A 111 -5.31 -16.88 3.59
N ILE A 112 -4.75 -17.52 4.61
CA ILE A 112 -3.34 -17.43 4.95
C ILE A 112 -2.69 -18.78 4.67
N ARG A 113 -1.57 -18.77 3.97
CA ARG A 113 -0.80 -19.98 3.72
C ARG A 113 0.12 -20.29 4.90
N PRO A 114 0.39 -21.58 5.19
CA PRO A 114 1.29 -21.98 6.28
C PRO A 114 2.67 -21.30 6.22
N GLU A 115 3.18 -21.00 5.04
CA GLU A 115 4.47 -20.34 4.83
C GLU A 115 4.53 -18.93 5.44
N ALA A 116 3.39 -18.25 5.63
CA ALA A 116 3.34 -16.95 6.30
C ALA A 116 3.78 -17.05 7.78
N PHE A 117 3.51 -18.17 8.44
CA PHE A 117 3.89 -18.42 9.83
C PHE A 117 5.40 -18.59 9.98
N GLU A 118 6.09 -19.04 8.93
CA GLU A 118 7.54 -19.25 8.93
C GLU A 118 8.32 -17.92 8.93
N LEU A 119 7.66 -16.81 8.58
CA LEU A 119 8.25 -15.46 8.60
C LEU A 119 8.30 -14.84 10.00
N GLY A 120 7.76 -15.52 11.02
CA GLY A 120 7.65 -15.01 12.37
C GLY A 120 6.52 -13.98 12.54
N ALA A 121 6.38 -13.46 13.76
CA ALA A 121 5.23 -12.64 14.15
C ALA A 121 5.02 -11.41 13.26
N THR A 122 6.08 -10.65 12.96
CA THR A 122 5.96 -9.44 12.13
C THR A 122 5.65 -9.76 10.67
N GLY A 123 6.16 -10.88 10.14
CA GLY A 123 5.86 -11.33 8.78
C GLY A 123 4.41 -11.77 8.64
N LEU A 124 3.92 -12.58 9.58
CA LEU A 124 2.51 -12.97 9.65
C LEU A 124 1.59 -11.75 9.80
N ALA A 125 1.99 -10.78 10.63
CA ALA A 125 1.26 -9.53 10.81
C ALA A 125 1.15 -8.73 9.51
N THR A 126 2.25 -8.58 8.77
CA THR A 126 2.24 -7.93 7.45
C THR A 126 1.35 -8.67 6.47
N THR A 127 1.41 -10.01 6.39
CA THR A 127 0.53 -10.78 5.50
C THR A 127 -0.96 -10.58 5.86
N ILE A 128 -1.34 -10.72 7.13
CA ILE A 128 -2.74 -10.52 7.55
C ILE A 128 -3.21 -9.09 7.27
N ALA A 129 -2.38 -8.10 7.57
CA ALA A 129 -2.68 -6.70 7.30
C ALA A 129 -2.84 -6.43 5.80
N HIS A 130 -1.99 -7.01 4.96
CA HIS A 130 -2.06 -6.89 3.50
C HIS A 130 -3.40 -7.42 2.99
N GLU A 131 -3.75 -8.65 3.32
CA GLU A 131 -5.02 -9.25 2.87
C GLU A 131 -6.24 -8.54 3.44
N TYR A 132 -6.17 -8.06 4.68
CA TYR A 132 -7.24 -7.26 5.28
C TYR A 132 -7.43 -5.93 4.55
N LEU A 133 -6.38 -5.32 4.02
CA LEU A 133 -6.51 -4.09 3.26
C LEU A 133 -7.15 -4.30 1.88
N HIS A 134 -6.97 -5.46 1.25
CA HIS A 134 -7.77 -5.82 0.07
C HIS A 134 -9.26 -5.89 0.41
N TYR A 135 -9.60 -6.49 1.55
CA TYR A 135 -10.96 -6.47 2.07
C TYR A 135 -11.45 -5.03 2.28
N VAL A 136 -10.72 -4.20 3.03
CA VAL A 136 -11.11 -2.80 3.27
C VAL A 136 -11.34 -2.04 1.97
N TYR A 137 -10.45 -2.22 0.98
CA TYR A 137 -10.57 -1.59 -0.33
C TYR A 137 -11.83 -2.05 -1.09
N SER A 138 -12.15 -3.35 -1.03
CA SER A 138 -13.37 -3.91 -1.64
C SER A 138 -14.65 -3.32 -1.03
N GLN A 139 -14.63 -2.98 0.26
CA GLN A 139 -15.76 -2.42 0.99
C GLN A 139 -15.96 -0.90 0.73
N LEU A 140 -15.05 -0.22 0.01
CA LEU A 140 -15.22 1.19 -0.32
C LEU A 140 -16.40 1.40 -1.28
N LEU A 141 -17.59 1.72 -0.77
CA LEU A 141 -18.83 1.76 -1.56
C LEU A 141 -18.94 2.92 -2.57
N ASP A 142 -18.14 3.98 -2.43
CA ASP A 142 -18.17 5.12 -3.34
C ASP A 142 -17.08 5.00 -4.40
N ASP A 143 -17.47 4.66 -5.63
CA ASP A 143 -16.58 4.55 -6.79
C ASP A 143 -15.75 5.82 -7.02
N ARG A 144 -16.29 7.01 -6.71
CA ARG A 144 -15.55 8.27 -6.86
C ARG A 144 -14.46 8.39 -5.79
N ALA A 145 -14.80 8.07 -4.54
CA ALA A 145 -13.85 8.07 -3.44
C ALA A 145 -12.72 7.05 -3.69
N ARG A 146 -13.09 5.86 -4.20
CA ARG A 146 -12.15 4.81 -4.59
C ARG A 146 -11.25 5.25 -5.74
N GLU A 147 -11.80 5.89 -6.78
CA GLU A 147 -11.01 6.42 -7.91
C GLU A 147 -10.05 7.53 -7.47
N GLN A 148 -10.49 8.43 -6.58
CA GLN A 148 -9.62 9.48 -6.03
C GLN A 148 -8.49 8.91 -5.17
N LEU A 149 -8.78 7.93 -4.33
CA LEU A 149 -7.78 7.20 -3.57
C LEU A 149 -6.79 6.51 -4.53
N ALA A 150 -7.27 5.79 -5.53
CA ALA A 150 -6.45 5.13 -6.55
C ALA A 150 -5.51 6.09 -7.29
N LEU A 151 -5.99 7.28 -7.68
CA LEU A 151 -5.15 8.30 -8.30
C LEU A 151 -4.01 8.73 -7.38
N GLY A 152 -4.31 9.02 -6.11
CA GLY A 152 -3.29 9.40 -5.14
C GLY A 152 -2.29 8.28 -4.82
N LEU A 153 -2.74 7.02 -4.78
CA LEU A 153 -1.86 5.85 -4.64
C LEU A 153 -0.90 5.75 -5.82
N ARG A 154 -1.38 5.89 -7.06
CA ARG A 154 -0.55 5.86 -8.28
C ARG A 154 0.44 7.01 -8.34
N GLU A 155 0.05 8.22 -7.93
CA GLU A 155 0.95 9.37 -7.86
C GLU A 155 2.05 9.15 -6.82
N TYR A 156 1.68 8.68 -5.62
CA TYR A 156 2.64 8.36 -4.58
C TYR A 156 3.56 7.20 -5.01
N TYR A 157 3.04 6.20 -5.70
CA TYR A 157 3.82 5.12 -6.31
C TYR A 157 4.90 5.65 -7.27
N GLN A 158 4.57 6.57 -8.17
CA GLN A 158 5.56 7.16 -9.08
C GLN A 158 6.71 7.84 -8.32
N PHE A 159 6.41 8.51 -7.20
CA PHE A 159 7.43 9.11 -6.34
C PHE A 159 8.23 8.05 -5.57
N TYR A 160 7.55 7.09 -4.92
CA TYR A 160 8.15 6.11 -4.03
C TYR A 160 9.01 5.08 -4.79
N ASN A 161 8.49 4.52 -5.87
CA ASN A 161 9.16 3.50 -6.69
C ASN A 161 10.50 4.00 -7.25
N THR A 162 10.54 5.28 -7.63
CA THR A 162 11.75 5.93 -8.16
C THR A 162 12.86 6.05 -7.11
N ASN A 163 12.53 6.07 -5.82
CA ASN A 163 13.46 6.52 -4.77
C ASN A 163 13.77 5.48 -3.69
N VAL A 164 12.88 4.51 -3.43
CA VAL A 164 12.97 3.69 -2.21
C VAL A 164 13.03 2.19 -2.51
N TYR A 165 12.22 1.66 -3.42
CA TYR A 165 12.11 0.19 -3.61
C TYR A 165 11.63 -0.24 -5.01
N PRO A 166 12.48 -0.21 -6.04
CA PRO A 166 12.08 -0.58 -7.42
C PRO A 166 11.67 -2.06 -7.56
N ASP A 167 12.35 -2.96 -6.84
CA ASP A 167 12.24 -4.41 -7.08
C ASP A 167 10.93 -5.01 -6.54
N ARG A 168 10.30 -4.40 -5.51
CA ARG A 168 9.07 -4.93 -4.91
C ARG A 168 7.86 -4.70 -5.82
N PHE A 169 7.82 -3.56 -6.49
CA PHE A 169 6.73 -3.22 -7.42
C PHE A 169 6.98 -3.71 -8.84
N ASP A 170 8.21 -4.11 -9.17
CA ASP A 170 8.55 -4.68 -10.48
C ASP A 170 7.74 -5.94 -10.81
N ALA A 171 7.34 -6.68 -9.78
CA ALA A 171 6.36 -7.75 -9.90
C ALA A 171 5.05 -7.19 -10.50
N TYR A 172 4.46 -6.18 -9.88
CA TYR A 172 3.16 -5.64 -10.25
C TYR A 172 3.17 -4.76 -11.51
N ARG A 173 4.33 -4.58 -12.15
CA ARG A 173 4.53 -3.71 -13.32
C ARG A 173 3.59 -4.02 -14.49
N ASP A 174 3.24 -5.29 -14.67
CA ASP A 174 2.38 -5.73 -15.78
C ASP A 174 0.89 -5.77 -15.40
N GLN A 175 0.55 -5.51 -14.14
CA GLN A 175 -0.84 -5.34 -13.70
C GLN A 175 -1.35 -3.95 -14.06
N THR A 176 -2.62 -3.85 -14.44
CA THR A 176 -3.24 -2.58 -14.83
C THR A 176 -4.65 -2.47 -14.29
N GLY A 177 -5.11 -1.24 -14.09
CA GLY A 177 -6.49 -0.97 -13.65
C GLY A 177 -6.70 -1.27 -12.17
N GLN A 178 -7.84 -1.87 -11.84
CA GLN A 178 -8.33 -2.04 -10.47
C GLN A 178 -7.46 -2.97 -9.63
N ASP A 179 -6.92 -4.02 -10.23
CA ASP A 179 -6.04 -4.99 -9.54
C ASP A 179 -4.75 -4.31 -9.07
N PHE A 180 -4.18 -3.42 -9.88
CA PHE A 180 -2.99 -2.67 -9.48
C PHE A 180 -3.27 -1.70 -8.32
N ASP A 181 -4.45 -1.06 -8.31
CA ASP A 181 -4.78 -0.08 -7.27
C ASP A 181 -5.01 -0.73 -5.91
N THR A 182 -5.67 -1.89 -5.89
CA THR A 182 -5.90 -2.64 -4.64
C THR A 182 -4.58 -3.16 -4.06
N GLU A 183 -3.63 -3.58 -4.91
CA GLU A 183 -2.29 -3.99 -4.49
C GLU A 183 -1.47 -2.80 -3.97
N LEU A 184 -1.48 -1.65 -4.66
CA LEU A 184 -0.83 -0.44 -4.14
C LEU A 184 -1.40 -0.05 -2.77
N TYR A 185 -2.72 -0.13 -2.61
CA TYR A 185 -3.38 0.16 -1.34
C TYR A 185 -2.92 -0.79 -0.23
N ALA A 186 -2.86 -2.09 -0.50
CA ALA A 186 -2.42 -3.10 0.45
C ALA A 186 -0.93 -2.96 0.80
N ILE A 187 -0.05 -2.77 -0.19
CA ILE A 187 1.40 -2.62 0.02
C ILE A 187 1.71 -1.36 0.84
N PHE A 188 1.18 -0.19 0.47
CA PHE A 188 1.44 1.02 1.24
C PHE A 188 0.89 0.95 2.66
N GLY A 189 -0.24 0.26 2.84
CA GLY A 189 -0.85 0.09 4.14
C GLY A 189 -0.18 -0.95 5.04
N SER A 190 0.51 -1.95 4.49
CA SER A 190 1.05 -3.07 5.27
C SER A 190 2.58 -3.22 5.24
N GLU A 191 3.26 -2.70 4.22
CA GLU A 191 4.70 -2.94 3.98
C GLU A 191 5.56 -1.66 4.05
N VAL A 192 4.96 -0.47 3.91
CA VAL A 192 5.70 0.80 3.94
C VAL A 192 5.73 1.41 5.33
N ALA A 193 6.92 1.83 5.76
CA ALA A 193 7.13 2.48 7.05
C ALA A 193 6.33 3.78 7.20
N ASP A 194 5.78 4.02 8.40
CA ASP A 194 5.02 5.25 8.72
C ASP A 194 5.74 6.54 8.34
N SER A 195 7.07 6.59 8.48
CA SER A 195 7.90 7.76 8.15
C SER A 195 7.98 8.04 6.65
N ASN A 196 7.68 7.04 5.83
CA ASN A 196 7.72 7.15 4.38
C ASN A 196 6.33 7.49 3.81
N LEU A 197 5.25 7.27 4.58
CA LEU A 197 3.88 7.55 4.15
C LEU A 197 3.53 9.05 4.24
N PRO A 198 2.76 9.57 3.27
CA PRO A 198 2.09 10.86 3.41
C PRO A 198 1.16 10.86 4.64
N ALA A 199 1.13 11.98 5.37
CA ALA A 199 0.37 12.07 6.63
C ALA A 199 -1.09 11.64 6.49
N GLY A 200 -1.79 12.05 5.44
CA GLY A 200 -3.18 11.64 5.22
C GLY A 200 -3.34 10.13 4.98
N LEU A 201 -2.42 9.48 4.26
CA LEU A 201 -2.48 8.02 4.08
C LEU A 201 -2.23 7.31 5.39
N LEU A 202 -1.27 7.80 6.16
CA LEU A 202 -0.99 7.23 7.47
C LEU A 202 -2.22 7.34 8.39
N GLU A 203 -2.88 8.49 8.41
CA GLU A 203 -4.13 8.68 9.15
C GLU A 203 -5.24 7.75 8.66
N HIS A 204 -5.40 7.62 7.34
CA HIS A 204 -6.35 6.70 6.72
C HIS A 204 -6.10 5.25 7.15
N TYR A 205 -4.88 4.74 6.99
CA TYR A 205 -4.58 3.36 7.36
C TYR A 205 -4.68 3.08 8.86
N LYS A 206 -4.39 4.07 9.72
CA LYS A 206 -4.54 3.95 11.18
C LYS A 206 -5.97 3.72 11.64
N GLN A 207 -6.97 3.98 10.80
CA GLN A 207 -8.36 3.64 11.09
C GLN A 207 -8.60 2.13 11.04
N PHE A 208 -7.85 1.42 10.20
CA PHE A 208 -8.02 -0.02 9.95
C PHE A 208 -6.97 -0.87 10.67
N ILE A 209 -5.73 -0.37 10.74
CA ILE A 209 -4.60 -1.01 11.44
C ILE A 209 -4.04 0.02 12.41
N PRO A 210 -4.58 0.16 13.63
CA PRO A 210 -4.13 1.16 14.59
C PRO A 210 -2.67 0.96 15.02
N ASN A 211 -2.25 -0.30 15.17
CA ASN A 211 -0.95 -0.66 15.72
C ASN A 211 0.05 -1.07 14.63
N ARG A 212 0.29 -0.18 13.67
CA ARG A 212 1.23 -0.42 12.54
C ARG A 212 2.66 -0.75 12.98
N GLN A 213 3.04 -0.49 14.23
CA GLN A 213 4.37 -0.83 14.77
C GLN A 213 4.66 -2.35 14.79
N PHE A 214 3.66 -3.21 14.63
CA PHE A 214 3.84 -4.66 14.56
C PHE A 214 4.09 -5.17 13.14
N LEU A 215 4.01 -4.30 12.13
CA LEU A 215 4.26 -4.66 10.74
C LEU A 215 5.77 -4.77 10.46
N ALA A 216 6.14 -5.76 9.67
CA ALA A 216 7.43 -5.74 8.98
C ALA A 216 7.36 -4.67 7.89
N VAL A 217 8.05 -3.55 8.12
CA VAL A 217 8.12 -2.43 7.18
C VAL A 217 9.49 -2.37 6.50
N TYR A 218 9.51 -1.94 5.24
CA TYR A 218 10.71 -1.71 4.45
C TYR A 218 11.01 -0.22 4.25
#